data_AF-A0A9W6V1P5-F1
#
_entry.id   AF-A0A9W6V1P5-F1
#
_cell.length_a   1.000
_cell.length_b   1.000
_cell.length_c   1.000
_cell.angle_alpha   90.00
_cell.angle_beta   90.00
_cell.angle_gamma   90.00
#
_symmetry.space_group_name_H-M   'P 1'
#
loop_
_entity.id
_entity.type
_entity.pdbx_description
1 polymer ?
#
loop_
_entity_poly.entity_id
_entity_poly.type
_entity_poly.pdbx_seq_one_letter_code
_entity_poly.pdbx_strand_id
1 'polypeptide(L)'
;MWQGGRVMISPEQVRLVSGASAPILLLGGAPVHDALPVLRVVDGAVPGLDGWSVFARLTMCVLDGPGDAGCLFPTLGGSFGTDGVARWCDEVERAGGALVVSLADAAELTGPVDWPALLDGGSRGGFAAAAG
;
A
#
# COMPACT_ATOMS: atom_id res chain seq x y z
N MET A 1 14.47 -22.52 3.06
CA MET A 1 14.05 -22.08 4.41
C MET A 1 14.10 -20.56 4.41
N TRP A 2 12.96 -19.91 4.44
CA TRP A 2 12.84 -18.45 4.46
C TRP A 2 13.04 -17.99 5.92
N GLN A 3 14.12 -17.28 6.18
CA GLN A 3 14.46 -16.74 7.50
C GLN A 3 14.59 -15.22 7.33
N GLY A 4 13.56 -14.48 7.71
CA GLY A 4 13.49 -13.02 7.54
C GLY A 4 12.06 -12.45 7.60
N GLY A 5 11.45 -12.48 8.79
CA GLY A 5 10.59 -11.44 9.38
C GLY A 5 9.35 -10.85 8.68
N ARG A 6 9.00 -11.14 7.42
CA ARG A 6 7.85 -10.44 6.80
C ARG A 6 6.51 -11.00 7.29
N VAL A 7 5.67 -10.13 7.84
CA VAL A 7 4.33 -10.51 8.29
C VAL A 7 3.43 -10.69 7.08
N MET A 8 2.86 -11.88 6.94
CA MET A 8 1.76 -12.12 6.01
C MET A 8 0.50 -11.49 6.60
N ILE A 9 -0.12 -10.57 5.86
CA ILE A 9 -1.40 -9.97 6.23
C ILE A 9 -2.51 -10.48 5.31
N SER A 10 -3.72 -10.52 5.84
CA SER A 10 -4.84 -11.11 5.13
C SER A 10 -5.42 -10.16 4.06
N PRO A 11 -6.08 -10.69 3.02
CA PRO A 11 -6.71 -9.87 1.97
C PRO A 11 -7.72 -8.83 2.48
N GLU A 12 -8.42 -9.10 3.59
CA GLU A 12 -9.36 -8.15 4.20
C GLU A 12 -8.70 -6.91 4.81
N GLN A 13 -7.38 -6.97 5.04
CA GLN A 13 -6.58 -5.84 5.53
C GLN A 13 -6.01 -5.01 4.39
N VAL A 14 -6.42 -5.28 3.15
CA VAL A 14 -5.86 -4.69 1.95
C VAL A 14 -6.97 -4.21 1.02
N ARG A 15 -6.79 -3.02 0.46
CA ARG A 15 -7.60 -2.55 -0.66
C ARG A 15 -6.70 -1.90 -1.70
N LEU A 16 -6.77 -2.41 -2.92
CA LEU A 16 -6.15 -1.80 -4.08
C LEU A 16 -7.09 -0.73 -4.64
N VAL A 17 -6.55 0.37 -5.16
CA VAL A 17 -7.33 1.39 -5.87
C VAL A 17 -6.62 1.73 -7.16
N SER A 18 -7.35 1.62 -8.26
CA SER A 18 -6.89 1.91 -9.62
C SER A 18 -7.66 3.08 -10.24
N GLY A 19 -7.10 3.67 -11.29
CA GLY A 19 -7.73 4.76 -12.04
C GLY A 19 -7.73 6.13 -11.34
N ALA A 20 -7.01 6.27 -10.23
CA ALA A 20 -6.66 7.56 -9.64
C ALA A 20 -5.39 8.13 -10.29
N SER A 21 -4.96 9.33 -9.87
CA SER A 21 -3.72 9.97 -10.38
C SER A 21 -2.46 9.13 -10.13
N ALA A 22 -2.49 8.23 -9.14
CA ALA A 22 -1.50 7.18 -8.90
C ALA A 22 -2.24 5.92 -8.37
N PRO A 23 -1.72 4.71 -8.63
CA PRO A 23 -2.26 3.49 -8.02
C PRO A 23 -2.03 3.53 -6.50
N ILE A 24 -3.03 3.12 -5.74
CA ILE A 24 -3.01 3.22 -4.27
C ILE A 24 -3.10 1.83 -3.65
N LEU A 25 -2.28 1.60 -2.64
CA LEU A 25 -2.33 0.48 -1.71
C LEU A 25 -2.83 0.98 -0.36
N LEU A 26 -4.07 0.63 -0.01
CA LEU A 26 -4.63 0.87 1.33
C LEU A 26 -4.39 -0.36 2.21
N LEU A 27 -3.86 -0.13 3.40
CA LEU A 27 -3.60 -1.13 4.44
C LEU A 27 -4.38 -0.77 5.70
N GLY A 28 -5.08 -1.71 6.31
CA GLY A 28 -5.87 -1.45 7.53
C GLY A 28 -5.46 -2.37 8.67
N GLY A 29 -5.09 -1.79 9.81
CA GLY A 29 -4.59 -2.56 10.97
C GLY A 29 -3.35 -3.41 10.65
N ALA A 30 -2.56 -2.98 9.66
CA ALA A 30 -1.39 -3.72 9.24
C ALA A 30 -0.24 -3.52 10.25
N PRO A 31 0.54 -4.55 10.60
CA PRO A 31 1.65 -4.45 11.58
C PRO A 31 2.73 -3.45 11.18
N VAL A 32 2.78 -3.10 9.89
CA VAL A 32 3.71 -2.13 9.31
C VAL A 32 3.31 -0.67 9.60
N HIS A 33 2.12 -0.42 10.14
CA HIS A 33 1.55 0.92 10.34
C HIS A 33 2.51 1.86 11.07
N ASP A 34 3.06 1.44 12.21
CA ASP A 34 3.91 2.32 13.04
C ASP A 34 5.30 2.60 12.43
N ALA A 35 5.75 1.76 11.49
CA ALA A 35 7.01 1.95 10.77
C ALA A 35 6.88 2.98 9.64
N LEU A 36 5.65 3.30 9.22
CA LEU A 36 5.39 4.30 8.19
C LEU A 36 5.32 5.71 8.81
N PRO A 37 5.82 6.74 8.12
CA PRO A 37 5.69 8.12 8.57
C PRO A 37 4.25 8.60 8.49
N VAL A 38 3.91 9.66 9.22
CA VAL A 38 2.60 10.33 9.09
C VAL A 38 2.45 10.88 7.67
N LEU A 39 1.36 10.52 7.00
CA LEU A 39 1.09 10.93 5.63
C LEU A 39 0.57 12.36 5.62
N ARG A 40 1.37 13.28 5.09
CA ARG A 40 0.97 14.66 4.83
C ARG A 40 1.39 15.10 3.44
N VAL A 41 0.48 15.73 2.71
CA VAL A 41 0.84 16.41 1.47
C VAL A 41 1.63 17.67 1.82
N VAL A 42 2.80 17.82 1.21
CA VAL A 42 3.66 18.99 1.34
C VAL A 42 3.87 19.56 -0.05
N ASP A 43 3.60 20.85 -0.23
CA ASP A 43 3.72 21.55 -1.52
C ASP A 43 2.98 20.85 -2.67
N GLY A 44 1.84 20.22 -2.38
CA GLY A 44 1.02 19.52 -3.36
C GLY A 44 1.51 18.12 -3.75
N ALA A 45 2.57 17.61 -3.12
CA ALA A 45 3.09 16.27 -3.35
C ALA A 45 3.02 15.38 -2.10
N VAL A 46 2.83 14.08 -2.32
CA VAL A 46 3.00 13.06 -1.27
C VAL A 46 4.49 12.76 -1.13
N PRO A 47 5.05 12.74 0.09
CA PRO A 47 6.46 12.40 0.29
C PRO A 47 6.77 10.97 -0.20
N GLY A 48 7.97 10.80 -0.73
CA GLY A 48 8.54 9.48 -0.99
C GLY A 48 8.82 8.73 0.31
N LEU A 49 8.69 7.41 0.26
CA LEU A 49 9.07 6.51 1.35
C LEU A 49 10.49 6.00 1.11
N ASP A 50 11.48 6.72 1.64
CA ASP A 50 12.89 6.34 1.50
C ASP A 50 13.16 4.96 2.11
N GLY A 51 13.78 4.07 1.33
CA GLY A 51 14.06 2.69 1.74
C GLY A 51 12.86 1.75 1.68
N TRP A 52 11.71 2.21 1.17
CA TRP A 52 10.54 1.39 0.92
C TRP A 52 10.37 1.10 -0.57
N SER A 53 9.87 -0.10 -0.87
CA SER A 53 9.51 -0.47 -2.24
C SER A 53 8.26 -1.35 -2.29
N VAL A 54 7.55 -1.28 -3.41
CA VAL A 54 6.39 -2.11 -3.69
C VAL A 54 6.72 -3.09 -4.81
N PHE A 55 6.53 -4.38 -4.55
CA PHE A 55 6.62 -5.43 -5.56
C PHE A 55 5.21 -5.93 -5.88
N ALA A 56 4.63 -5.42 -6.96
CA ALA A 56 3.27 -5.74 -7.39
C ALA A 56 3.26 -6.91 -8.37
N ARG A 57 2.58 -8.01 -8.02
CA ARG A 57 2.34 -9.15 -8.92
C ARG A 57 0.89 -9.62 -8.81
N LEU A 58 0.45 -10.36 -9.83
CA LEU A 58 -0.92 -10.87 -9.93
C LEU A 58 -1.36 -11.74 -8.75
N THR A 59 -0.44 -12.52 -8.18
CA THR A 59 -0.74 -13.49 -7.12
C THR A 59 -0.38 -13.00 -5.71
N MET A 60 0.57 -12.06 -5.62
CA MET A 60 1.08 -11.54 -4.36
C MET A 60 1.60 -10.12 -4.54
N CYS A 61 1.50 -9.33 -3.48
CA CYS A 61 2.17 -8.04 -3.42
C CYS A 61 2.98 -7.97 -2.13
N VAL A 62 4.12 -7.29 -2.22
CA VAL A 62 5.01 -7.04 -1.09
C VAL A 62 5.20 -5.55 -0.96
N LEU A 63 4.98 -5.04 0.24
CA LEU A 63 5.51 -3.75 0.67
C LEU A 63 6.76 -4.04 1.50
N ASP A 64 7.91 -3.76 0.92
CA ASP A 64 9.21 -3.96 1.54
C ASP A 64 9.70 -2.65 2.15
N GLY A 65 10.19 -2.71 3.38
CA GLY A 65 10.67 -1.55 4.13
C GLY A 65 12.03 -1.82 4.77
N PRO A 66 12.59 -0.82 5.46
CA PRO A 66 13.90 -0.94 6.09
C PRO A 66 13.90 -1.93 7.26
N GLY A 67 14.99 -2.70 7.39
CA GLY A 67 15.14 -3.71 8.44
C GLY A 67 14.16 -4.87 8.27
N ASP A 68 13.39 -5.17 9.32
CA ASP A 68 12.34 -6.18 9.29
C ASP A 68 10.95 -5.57 9.01
N ALA A 69 10.87 -4.27 8.70
CA ALA A 69 9.61 -3.62 8.39
C ALA A 69 9.11 -4.03 7.00
N GLY A 70 7.84 -4.38 6.90
CA GLY A 70 7.21 -4.74 5.64
C GLY A 70 6.10 -5.76 5.83
N CYS A 71 5.36 -6.00 4.76
CA CYS A 71 4.32 -7.01 4.74
C CYS A 71 4.18 -7.60 3.35
N LEU A 72 3.63 -8.82 3.31
CA LEU A 72 3.22 -9.45 2.07
C LEU A 72 1.77 -9.89 2.18
N PHE A 73 1.05 -9.87 1.06
CA PHE A 73 -0.35 -10.28 1.03
C PHE A 73 -0.70 -10.93 -0.32
N PRO A 74 -1.63 -11.89 -0.31
CA PRO A 74 -2.23 -12.37 -1.55
C PRO A 74 -3.09 -11.27 -2.15
N THR A 75 -2.90 -11.01 -3.44
CA THR A 75 -3.71 -10.04 -4.20
C THR A 75 -5.00 -10.68 -4.74
N LEU A 76 -4.97 -11.99 -4.95
CA LEU A 76 -6.14 -12.79 -5.33
C LEU A 76 -6.98 -13.11 -4.08
N GLY A 77 -8.30 -12.97 -4.20
CA GLY A 77 -9.24 -13.15 -3.09
C GLY A 77 -9.68 -11.86 -2.39
N GLY A 78 -9.07 -10.72 -2.75
CA GLY A 78 -9.57 -9.39 -2.39
C GLY A 78 -10.75 -8.94 -3.26
N SER A 79 -11.30 -7.76 -2.96
CA SER A 79 -12.48 -7.18 -3.63
C SER A 79 -12.27 -6.74 -5.08
N PHE A 80 -11.04 -6.84 -5.60
CA PHE A 80 -10.64 -6.24 -6.88
C PHE A 80 -10.76 -7.17 -8.10
N GLY A 81 -10.92 -8.48 -7.89
CA GLY A 81 -10.92 -9.47 -8.97
C GLY A 81 -9.59 -9.55 -9.75
N THR A 82 -9.41 -10.58 -10.59
CA THR A 82 -8.13 -10.79 -11.29
C THR A 82 -7.79 -9.65 -12.27
N ASP A 83 -8.76 -9.19 -13.06
CA ASP A 83 -8.54 -8.13 -14.05
C ASP A 83 -8.24 -6.78 -13.38
N GLY A 84 -8.85 -6.50 -12.24
CA GLY A 84 -8.56 -5.31 -11.44
C GLY A 84 -7.16 -5.34 -10.87
N VAL A 85 -6.70 -6.49 -10.36
CA VAL A 85 -5.32 -6.67 -9.89
C VAL A 85 -4.33 -6.50 -11.04
N ALA A 86 -4.59 -7.09 -12.21
CA ALA A 86 -3.73 -6.94 -13.39
C ALA A 86 -3.57 -5.48 -13.80
N ARG A 87 -4.69 -4.77 -13.91
CA ARG A 87 -4.70 -3.33 -14.19
C ARG A 87 -3.92 -2.54 -13.14
N TRP A 88 -4.09 -2.86 -11.85
CA TRP A 88 -3.38 -2.18 -10.77
C TRP A 88 -1.86 -2.42 -10.88
N CYS A 89 -1.42 -3.65 -11.15
CA CYS A 89 0.00 -3.95 -11.37
C CYS A 89 0.58 -3.12 -12.54
N ASP A 90 -0.12 -3.07 -13.68
CA ASP A 90 0.30 -2.25 -14.82
C ASP A 90 0.37 -0.75 -14.47
N GLU A 91 -0.56 -0.28 -13.64
CA GLU A 91 -0.55 1.10 -13.12
C GLU A 91 0.65 1.36 -12.20
N VAL A 92 1.02 0.42 -11.35
CA VAL A 92 2.21 0.53 -10.47
C VAL A 92 3.49 0.61 -11.29
N GLU A 93 3.66 -0.26 -12.28
CA GLU A 93 4.85 -0.25 -13.14
C GLU A 93 4.95 1.06 -13.93
N ARG A 94 3.83 1.54 -14.50
CA ARG A 94 3.80 2.79 -15.28
C ARG A 94 4.05 4.02 -14.43
N ALA A 95 3.54 4.04 -13.20
CA ALA A 95 3.76 5.13 -12.25
C ALA A 95 5.14 5.06 -11.57
N GLY A 96 5.87 3.94 -11.74
CA GLY A 96 7.13 3.69 -11.05
C GLY A 96 6.97 3.43 -9.55
N GLY A 97 5.78 3.07 -9.10
CA GLY A 97 5.46 2.87 -7.68
C GLY A 97 3.98 3.00 -7.35
N ALA A 98 3.67 3.04 -6.05
CA ALA A 98 2.32 3.18 -5.54
C ALA A 98 2.26 4.14 -4.34
N LEU A 99 1.14 4.84 -4.21
CA LEU A 99 0.81 5.53 -2.96
C LEU A 99 0.39 4.48 -1.92
N VAL A 100 1.15 4.37 -0.84
CA VAL A 100 0.83 3.53 0.32
C VAL A 100 0.12 4.39 1.34
N VAL A 101 -1.04 3.92 1.80
CA VAL A 101 -1.82 4.55 2.87
C VAL A 101 -2.18 3.48 3.89
N SER A 102 -1.71 3.65 5.11
CA SER A 102 -1.96 2.77 6.24
C SER A 102 -2.89 3.45 7.25
N LEU A 103 -3.99 2.76 7.52
CA LEU A 103 -5.03 3.08 8.48
C LEU A 103 -4.85 2.23 9.74
N ALA A 104 -5.32 2.76 10.88
CA ALA A 104 -5.13 2.11 12.17
C ALA A 104 -5.99 0.84 12.30
N ASP A 105 -7.18 0.80 11.70
CA ASP A 105 -8.10 -0.33 11.74
C ASP A 105 -8.46 -0.84 10.34
N ALA A 106 -8.65 -2.16 10.20
CA ALA A 106 -9.14 -2.79 8.97
C ALA A 106 -10.59 -2.40 8.63
N ALA A 107 -11.41 -2.07 9.63
CA ALA A 107 -12.78 -1.61 9.43
C ALA A 107 -12.85 -0.33 8.58
N GLU A 108 -11.83 0.52 8.62
CA GLU A 108 -11.73 1.77 7.86
C GLU A 108 -11.51 1.54 6.35
N LEU A 109 -11.18 0.31 5.93
CA LEU A 109 -11.11 -0.05 4.51
C LEU A 109 -12.49 -0.18 3.86
N THR A 110 -13.53 -0.34 4.68
CA THR A 110 -14.92 -0.50 4.24
C THR A 110 -15.57 0.86 3.98
N GLY A 111 -16.09 1.06 2.77
CA GLY A 111 -16.81 2.28 2.39
C GLY A 111 -15.98 3.34 1.65
N PRO A 112 -16.52 4.55 1.50
CA PRO A 112 -15.84 5.67 0.85
C PRO A 112 -14.63 6.14 1.67
N VAL A 113 -13.54 6.47 0.99
CA VAL A 113 -12.32 7.00 1.61
C VAL A 113 -12.35 8.53 1.59
N ASP A 114 -12.20 9.16 2.74
CA ASP A 114 -12.04 10.61 2.89
C ASP A 114 -10.59 11.03 2.61
N TRP A 115 -10.25 11.13 1.31
CA TRP A 115 -8.88 11.43 0.88
C TRP A 115 -8.29 12.71 1.49
N PRO A 116 -9.00 13.86 1.53
CA PRO A 116 -8.49 15.05 2.21
C PRO A 116 -8.06 14.78 3.65
N ALA A 117 -8.89 14.11 4.46
CA ALA A 117 -8.58 13.82 5.86
C ALA A 117 -7.36 12.90 6.01
N LEU A 118 -7.23 11.89 5.14
CA LEU A 118 -6.09 10.97 5.18
C LEU A 118 -4.77 11.66 4.81
N LEU A 119 -4.82 12.58 3.84
CA LEU A 119 -3.68 13.31 3.31
C LEU A 119 -3.24 14.51 4.17
N ASP A 120 -4.04 14.90 5.17
CA ASP A 120 -3.73 15.96 6.15
C ASP A 120 -3.14 15.40 7.48
N GLY A 121 -2.75 14.14 7.50
CA GLY A 121 -2.13 13.50 8.67
C GLY A 121 -3.04 12.58 9.48
N GLY A 122 -4.22 12.24 8.97
CA GLY A 122 -5.10 11.22 9.55
C GLY A 122 -4.61 9.78 9.33
N SER A 123 -3.56 9.59 8.52
CA SER A 123 -3.01 8.27 8.18
C SER A 123 -1.48 8.26 8.16
N ARG A 124 -0.91 7.09 7.88
CA ARG A 124 0.54 6.91 7.68
C ARG A 124 0.86 6.36 6.30
N GLY A 125 2.02 6.67 5.76
CA GLY A 125 2.44 6.18 4.45
C GLY A 125 3.08 7.26 3.59
N GLY A 126 3.04 7.06 2.28
CA GLY A 126 3.74 7.87 1.29
C GLY A 126 3.90 7.11 -0.02
N PHE A 127 4.69 7.64 -0.95
CA PHE A 127 4.93 7.00 -2.24
C PHE A 127 6.08 5.99 -2.15
N ALA A 128 5.79 4.70 -2.32
CA ALA A 128 6.79 3.63 -2.39
C ALA A 128 7.14 3.35 -3.86
N ALA A 129 8.43 3.34 -4.18
CA ALA A 129 8.91 3.05 -5.53
C ALA A 129 8.65 1.58 -5.90
N ALA A 130 8.40 1.30 -7.17
CA ALA A 130 8.32 -0.07 -7.66
C ALA A 130 9.68 -0.75 -7.48
N ALA A 131 9.68 -1.96 -6.91
CA ALA A 131 10.86 -2.80 -6.87
C ALA A 131 11.19 -3.27 -8.30
N GLY A 132 12.43 -3.01 -8.75
CA GLY A 132 12.95 -3.44 -10.04
C GLY A 132 13.17 -4.94 -10.16
#